data_AF-M4BPM1-F1
#
_entry.id   AF-M4BPM1-F1
#
_cell.length_a   1.000
_cell.length_b   1.000
_cell.length_c   1.000
_cell.angle_alpha   90.00
_cell.angle_beta   90.00
_cell.angle_gamma   90.00
#
_symmetry.space_group_name_H-M   'P 1'
#
loop_
_entity.id
_entity.type
_entity.pdbx_description
1 polymer ?
#
loop_
_entity_poly.entity_id
_entity_poly.type
_entity_poly.pdbx_seq_one_letter_code
_entity_poly.pdbx_strand_id
1 'polypeptide(L)'
;MEKFYSAELIADVDPHKFFELEDETEVAGPVTSIKKEKKSKKDKKSKKDKKDGGDEEYVVDLGKRTHRITLMESKKYEDKIKKRLEDLAVKEPKVTQLLLDFFAPPASLQDVTVELRDPRDTDPSNAVDVYALVKQLCAKNLVPAIAFQLDSVRCRQLFNQLLTSIEAAEIAKYPNFREKVQLEYAEWEKNQASMKKREAKVKAKGKEEDDREAQAFEEKPPPDIYAPHPDFVLTPPGSRLTATEFNEIKWQLRRELSEDSDDGHALVRSLRRGIAIYNQNLPAAYLRIAQTLAQGGRLAVMFSDDSLAYGVNMPFRTCCFCEDTADDVLTSLMVQQMAGRAGRRGLDRQGNILFAGLSWSRIQFLMRGMLPDVKGRKSLYPTIALQKLLSANVTGDIMQRIVAHPLGEYMIKEESALQTSEKQESYLTRSVEWMTHFGLTKPEYSLAVDVSVAKLVWECRDDPSEALGIFWILEAVLKEFHHKPGDNIALQLALFNMLLRVVGREQFHPEYAHGSELAPLPGQEVVWEKLSILLQSYEDKLNELGENAPEELRMRVRLTDPLDGYVFRTVVENLIPQGLGTSQLNQIKKRLRHVGDRLRLMHNLLMYSGRYGELEEIVRKCFRRIKWILTDSEV
;
A
#
# COMPACT_ATOMS: atom_id res chain seq x y z
N MET A 1 -2.99 -39.05 -6.00
CA MET A 1 -4.03 -40.01 -6.41
C MET A 1 -3.49 -41.44 -6.46
N GLU A 2 -2.33 -41.69 -7.07
CA GLU A 2 -1.70 -43.03 -7.17
C GLU A 2 -1.49 -43.77 -5.84
N LYS A 3 -1.31 -43.04 -4.73
CA LYS A 3 -1.17 -43.64 -3.39
C LYS A 3 -2.48 -44.18 -2.81
N PHE A 4 -3.63 -43.77 -3.33
CA PHE A 4 -4.93 -43.99 -2.71
C PHE A 4 -5.92 -44.76 -3.59
N TYR A 5 -5.89 -44.57 -4.92
CA TYR A 5 -6.72 -45.37 -5.83
C TYR A 5 -5.86 -46.29 -6.71
N SER A 6 -6.48 -47.35 -7.23
CA SER A 6 -5.82 -48.27 -8.16
C SER A 6 -5.43 -47.56 -9.47
N ALA A 7 -4.31 -47.99 -10.07
CA ALA A 7 -3.76 -47.39 -11.29
C ALA A 7 -4.75 -47.41 -12.46
N GLU A 8 -5.64 -48.40 -12.53
CA GLU A 8 -6.69 -48.51 -13.54
C GLU A 8 -7.72 -47.38 -13.44
N LEU A 9 -8.00 -46.89 -12.22
CA LEU A 9 -8.98 -45.83 -11.98
C LEU A 9 -8.42 -44.42 -12.23
N ILE A 10 -7.09 -44.26 -12.36
CA ILE A 10 -6.46 -42.94 -12.53
C ILE A 10 -5.65 -42.83 -13.83
N ALA A 11 -5.56 -43.91 -14.63
CA ALA A 11 -4.75 -43.96 -15.84
C ALA A 11 -5.06 -42.86 -16.86
N ASP A 12 -6.28 -42.32 -16.86
CA ASP A 12 -6.73 -41.23 -17.72
C ASP A 12 -6.27 -39.83 -17.27
N VAL A 13 -5.83 -39.71 -16.03
CA VAL A 13 -5.37 -38.46 -15.39
C VAL A 13 -3.86 -38.46 -15.17
N ASP A 14 -3.14 -39.41 -15.76
CA ASP A 14 -1.68 -39.41 -15.78
C ASP A 14 -1.17 -38.19 -16.60
N PRO A 15 -0.32 -37.31 -16.03
CA PRO A 15 0.21 -36.14 -16.73
C PRO A 15 0.93 -36.50 -18.02
N HIS A 16 1.66 -37.62 -18.06
CA HIS A 16 2.44 -38.04 -19.24
C HIS A 16 1.52 -38.42 -20.41
N LYS A 17 0.40 -39.09 -20.10
CA LYS A 17 -0.61 -39.48 -21.09
C LYS A 17 -1.50 -38.32 -21.50
N PHE A 18 -1.82 -37.41 -20.58
CA PHE A 18 -2.73 -36.29 -20.86
C PHE A 18 -2.10 -35.21 -21.74
N PHE A 19 -0.82 -34.88 -21.52
CA PHE A 19 -0.11 -33.87 -22.29
C PHE A 19 0.64 -34.44 -23.51
N GLU A 20 0.48 -35.74 -23.79
CA GLU A 20 1.19 -36.44 -24.89
C GLU A 20 2.70 -36.12 -24.87
N LEU A 21 3.30 -36.10 -23.68
CA LEU A 21 4.73 -35.81 -23.53
C LEU A 21 5.50 -37.01 -24.06
N GLU A 22 6.18 -36.86 -25.21
CA GLU A 22 7.08 -37.88 -25.75
C GLU A 22 8.13 -38.24 -24.69
N ASP A 23 8.26 -39.52 -24.38
CA ASP A 23 9.36 -40.04 -23.57
C ASP A 23 10.69 -39.71 -24.25
N GLU A 24 11.68 -39.30 -23.45
CA GLU A 24 13.01 -38.90 -23.91
C GLU A 24 13.68 -40.02 -24.73
N THR A 25 13.47 -40.02 -26.04
CA THR A 25 14.25 -40.83 -26.98
C THR A 25 15.28 -39.94 -27.68
N GLU A 26 16.52 -40.44 -27.71
CA GLU A 26 17.70 -39.79 -28.27
C GLU A 26 17.48 -39.38 -29.73
N VAL A 27 17.76 -38.12 -30.06
CA VAL A 27 17.56 -37.59 -31.42
C VAL A 27 18.89 -37.53 -32.17
N ALA A 28 18.86 -38.12 -33.36
CA ALA A 28 19.86 -38.08 -34.39
C ALA A 28 20.17 -36.66 -34.92
N GLY A 29 21.47 -36.37 -35.10
CA GLY A 29 22.08 -35.61 -36.21
C GLY A 29 21.71 -34.13 -36.42
N PRO A 30 22.70 -33.20 -36.53
CA PRO A 30 22.43 -31.78 -36.75
C PRO A 30 22.06 -31.48 -38.22
N VAL A 31 21.03 -30.64 -38.41
CA VAL A 31 20.65 -30.08 -39.71
C VAL A 31 21.23 -28.67 -39.85
N THR A 32 22.08 -28.47 -40.86
CA THR A 32 22.63 -27.17 -41.28
C THR A 32 21.59 -26.38 -42.10
N SER A 33 21.35 -25.11 -41.73
CA SER A 33 20.45 -24.22 -42.46
C SER A 33 21.20 -23.34 -43.48
N ILE A 34 20.71 -23.34 -44.72
CA ILE A 34 21.22 -22.59 -45.86
C ILE A 34 20.72 -21.14 -45.82
N LYS A 35 21.63 -20.16 -45.90
CA LYS A 35 21.33 -18.72 -46.03
C LYS A 35 20.72 -18.40 -47.41
N LYS A 36 19.56 -17.73 -47.42
CA LYS A 36 18.99 -17.06 -48.61
C LYS A 36 19.69 -15.73 -48.88
N GLU A 37 20.18 -15.57 -50.11
CA GLU A 37 20.75 -14.33 -50.66
C GLU A 37 19.71 -13.20 -50.79
N LYS A 38 20.14 -11.96 -50.48
CA LYS A 38 19.64 -10.74 -51.14
C LYS A 38 20.81 -9.75 -51.37
N LYS A 39 21.12 -9.55 -52.66
CA LYS A 39 21.81 -8.40 -53.29
C LYS A 39 21.20 -7.06 -52.82
N SER A 40 21.81 -5.87 -52.80
CA SER A 40 23.14 -5.31 -53.11
C SER A 40 23.03 -3.78 -52.93
N LYS A 41 24.04 -3.08 -52.42
CA LYS A 41 24.58 -1.80 -52.98
C LYS A 41 25.77 -1.21 -52.17
N LYS A 42 26.87 -1.03 -52.91
CA LYS A 42 28.07 -0.15 -52.80
C LYS A 42 27.87 1.20 -52.06
N ASP A 43 28.84 1.89 -51.45
CA ASP A 43 30.29 2.07 -51.70
C ASP A 43 30.95 2.83 -50.50
N LYS A 44 32.18 2.49 -50.09
CA LYS A 44 33.40 3.37 -50.00
C LYS A 44 34.45 2.88 -48.98
N LYS A 45 35.70 2.88 -49.45
CA LYS A 45 36.99 2.52 -48.83
C LYS A 45 37.42 3.46 -47.68
N SER A 46 38.02 2.89 -46.64
CA SER A 46 39.30 3.35 -46.04
C SER A 46 40.01 2.19 -45.31
N LYS A 47 41.35 2.26 -45.29
CA LYS A 47 42.36 1.21 -45.05
C LYS A 47 42.82 1.16 -43.57
N LYS A 48 43.22 -0.06 -43.12
CA LYS A 48 44.13 -0.42 -41.99
C LYS A 48 43.61 -0.10 -40.56
N ASP A 49 43.72 -0.98 -39.55
CA ASP A 49 44.79 -1.91 -39.19
C ASP A 49 44.30 -3.26 -38.61
N LYS A 50 45.15 -4.28 -38.74
CA LYS A 50 45.05 -5.61 -38.11
C LYS A 50 45.24 -5.49 -36.59
N LYS A 51 44.33 -6.08 -35.82
CA LYS A 51 44.64 -6.62 -34.48
C LYS A 51 43.76 -7.84 -34.24
N ASP A 52 44.42 -8.98 -34.02
CA ASP A 52 43.80 -10.25 -33.61
C ASP A 52 42.99 -10.08 -32.33
N GLY A 53 41.77 -10.58 -32.35
CA GLY A 53 40.92 -10.83 -31.19
C GLY A 53 39.92 -11.89 -31.62
N GLY A 54 40.06 -13.11 -31.12
CA GLY A 54 39.16 -14.22 -31.44
C GLY A 54 37.78 -13.93 -30.88
N ASP A 55 36.80 -13.79 -31.77
CA ASP A 55 35.39 -13.85 -31.41
C ASP A 55 35.04 -15.30 -31.08
N GLU A 56 35.11 -15.66 -29.79
CA GLU A 56 34.41 -16.85 -29.31
C GLU A 56 32.90 -16.59 -29.47
N GLU A 57 32.33 -17.16 -30.53
CA GLU A 57 30.89 -17.26 -30.72
C GLU A 57 30.30 -17.99 -29.50
N TYR A 58 29.68 -17.24 -28.58
CA TYR A 58 28.86 -17.82 -27.53
C TYR A 58 27.67 -18.51 -28.20
N VAL A 59 27.80 -19.82 -28.41
CA VAL A 59 26.67 -20.69 -28.75
C VAL A 59 25.77 -20.70 -27.52
N VAL A 60 24.73 -19.86 -27.55
CA VAL A 60 23.64 -19.95 -26.57
C VAL A 60 22.90 -21.24 -26.87
N ASP A 61 23.19 -22.28 -26.10
CA ASP A 61 22.44 -23.53 -26.13
C ASP A 61 21.00 -23.25 -25.67
N LEU A 62 20.10 -23.07 -26.64
CA LEU A 62 18.69 -22.79 -26.40
C LEU A 62 17.92 -24.03 -25.89
N GLY A 63 18.58 -25.16 -25.67
CA GLY A 63 17.95 -26.41 -25.26
C GLY A 63 16.97 -26.96 -26.30
N LYS A 64 16.52 -28.19 -26.09
CA LYS A 64 15.45 -28.80 -26.91
C LYS A 64 14.13 -28.09 -26.60
N ARG A 65 13.32 -27.80 -27.63
CA ARG A 65 11.94 -27.30 -27.46
C ARG A 65 11.10 -28.37 -26.76
N THR A 66 11.07 -28.35 -25.43
CA THR A 66 10.07 -29.09 -24.66
C THR A 66 8.69 -28.48 -24.93
N HIS A 67 7.67 -29.33 -25.10
CA HIS A 67 6.29 -28.86 -25.26
C HIS A 67 5.93 -27.99 -24.04
N ARG A 68 5.79 -26.68 -24.26
CA ARG A 68 5.50 -25.73 -23.19
C ARG A 68 4.01 -25.77 -22.92
N ILE A 69 3.63 -26.51 -21.87
CA ILE A 69 2.24 -26.55 -21.38
C ILE A 69 1.74 -25.12 -21.20
N THR A 70 0.68 -24.79 -21.92
CA THR A 70 0.05 -23.48 -21.86
C THR A 70 -0.89 -23.39 -20.65
N LEU A 71 -1.19 -22.17 -20.20
CA LEU A 71 -2.15 -21.94 -19.11
C LEU A 71 -3.55 -22.53 -19.41
N MET A 72 -3.93 -22.59 -20.69
CA MET A 72 -5.21 -23.15 -21.10
C MET A 72 -5.21 -24.68 -21.01
N GLU A 73 -4.11 -25.33 -21.38
CA GLU A 73 -3.95 -26.78 -21.26
C GLU A 73 -3.87 -27.21 -19.80
N SER A 74 -3.17 -26.44 -18.94
CA SER A 74 -3.14 -26.71 -17.50
C SER A 74 -4.52 -26.58 -16.86
N LYS A 75 -5.32 -25.58 -17.26
CA LYS A 75 -6.72 -25.44 -16.79
C LYS A 75 -7.60 -26.61 -17.23
N LYS A 76 -7.49 -27.05 -18.48
CA LYS A 76 -8.23 -28.23 -18.97
C LYS A 76 -7.85 -29.50 -18.19
N TYR A 77 -6.56 -29.65 -17.87
CA TYR A 77 -6.09 -30.77 -17.05
C TYR A 77 -6.65 -30.71 -15.62
N GLU A 78 -6.64 -29.52 -15.00
CA GLU A 78 -7.24 -29.29 -13.69
C GLU A 78 -8.74 -29.63 -13.67
N ASP A 79 -9.49 -29.19 -14.68
CA ASP A 79 -10.92 -29.50 -14.80
C ASP A 79 -11.17 -31.01 -14.97
N LYS A 80 -10.29 -31.71 -15.71
CA LYS A 80 -10.37 -33.16 -15.85
C LYS A 80 -10.09 -33.88 -14.52
N ILE A 81 -9.06 -33.45 -13.78
CA ILE A 81 -8.78 -33.97 -12.43
C ILE A 81 -9.99 -33.78 -11.52
N LYS A 82 -10.58 -32.58 -11.50
CA LYS A 82 -11.74 -32.25 -10.65
C LYS A 82 -12.93 -33.15 -10.96
N LYS A 83 -13.33 -33.24 -12.23
CA LYS A 83 -14.41 -34.15 -12.65
C LYS A 83 -14.12 -35.60 -12.27
N ARG A 84 -12.88 -36.05 -12.44
CA ARG A 84 -12.51 -37.41 -12.05
C ARG A 84 -12.61 -37.63 -10.55
N LEU A 85 -12.17 -36.68 -9.75
CA LEU A 85 -12.30 -36.74 -8.29
C LEU A 85 -13.77 -36.73 -7.86
N GLU A 86 -14.64 -35.97 -8.52
CA GLU A 86 -16.10 -36.00 -8.29
C GLU A 86 -16.69 -37.39 -8.59
N ASP A 87 -16.35 -37.99 -9.74
CA ASP A 87 -16.79 -39.35 -10.09
C ASP A 87 -16.29 -40.40 -9.08
N LEU A 88 -15.04 -40.29 -8.64
CA LEU A 88 -14.44 -41.20 -7.66
C LEU A 88 -15.02 -41.00 -6.27
N ALA A 89 -15.39 -39.77 -5.88
CA ALA A 89 -16.05 -39.48 -4.60
C ALA A 89 -17.41 -40.17 -4.48
N VAL A 90 -18.16 -40.28 -5.59
CA VAL A 90 -19.44 -41.00 -5.63
C VAL A 90 -19.24 -42.51 -5.49
N LYS A 91 -18.16 -43.06 -6.07
CA LYS A 91 -17.89 -44.50 -6.09
C LYS A 91 -17.22 -45.01 -4.81
N GLU A 92 -16.24 -44.28 -4.29
CA GLU A 92 -15.40 -44.69 -3.16
C GLU A 92 -15.21 -43.55 -2.13
N PRO A 93 -16.26 -43.14 -1.41
CA PRO A 93 -16.23 -41.96 -0.55
C PRO A 93 -15.19 -42.06 0.57
N LYS A 94 -14.93 -43.26 1.09
CA LYS A 94 -13.93 -43.50 2.16
C LYS A 94 -12.49 -43.28 1.66
N VAL A 95 -12.18 -43.71 0.44
CA VAL A 95 -10.85 -43.55 -0.15
C VAL A 95 -10.60 -42.09 -0.51
N THR A 96 -11.63 -41.41 -1.02
CA THR A 96 -11.58 -39.96 -1.27
C THR A 96 -11.36 -39.18 0.02
N GLN A 97 -12.02 -39.54 1.12
CA GLN A 97 -11.79 -38.89 2.40
C GLN A 97 -10.35 -39.08 2.89
N LEU A 98 -9.77 -40.29 2.78
CA LEU A 98 -8.36 -40.53 3.12
C LEU A 98 -7.39 -39.70 2.27
N LEU A 99 -7.70 -39.50 0.98
CA LEU A 99 -6.93 -38.61 0.12
C LEU A 99 -7.02 -37.16 0.61
N LEU A 100 -8.21 -36.68 0.97
CA LEU A 100 -8.41 -35.32 1.48
C LEU A 100 -7.70 -35.11 2.83
N ASP A 101 -7.79 -36.09 3.72
CA ASP A 101 -7.14 -36.08 5.04
C ASP A 101 -5.61 -36.08 4.91
N PHE A 102 -5.06 -36.73 3.87
CA PHE A 102 -3.62 -36.69 3.58
C PHE A 102 -3.11 -35.29 3.20
N PHE A 103 -3.95 -34.48 2.54
CA PHE A 103 -3.61 -33.09 2.21
C PHE A 103 -4.03 -32.09 3.29
N ALA A 104 -4.84 -32.52 4.25
CA ALA A 104 -5.20 -31.71 5.39
C ALA A 104 -3.97 -31.54 6.32
N PRO A 105 -3.83 -30.38 6.98
CA PRO A 105 -2.74 -30.18 7.93
C PRO A 105 -2.92 -31.11 9.15
N PRO A 106 -1.87 -31.36 9.94
CA PRO A 106 -1.98 -32.14 11.17
C PRO A 106 -3.12 -31.63 12.07
N ALA A 107 -3.80 -32.53 12.80
CA ALA A 107 -4.90 -32.17 13.71
C ALA A 107 -4.54 -31.04 14.68
N SER A 108 -3.27 -30.97 15.12
CA SER A 108 -2.73 -29.90 15.96
C SER A 108 -2.81 -28.49 15.35
N LEU A 109 -3.01 -28.37 14.04
CA LEU A 109 -3.21 -27.08 13.33
C LEU A 109 -4.66 -26.89 12.88
N GLN A 110 -5.48 -27.95 12.89
CA GLN A 110 -6.90 -27.87 12.51
C GLN A 110 -7.76 -27.32 13.66
N ASP A 111 -7.46 -27.72 14.89
CA ASP A 111 -8.22 -27.33 16.09
C ASP A 111 -7.79 -25.98 16.71
N VAL A 112 -6.78 -25.32 16.11
CA VAL A 112 -6.34 -24.00 16.58
C VAL A 112 -7.34 -22.95 16.11
N THR A 113 -8.35 -22.70 16.94
CA THR A 113 -9.11 -21.45 16.89
C THR A 113 -8.21 -20.34 17.41
N VAL A 114 -7.55 -19.64 16.49
CA VAL A 114 -7.07 -18.28 16.80
C VAL A 114 -8.34 -17.46 17.01
N GLU A 115 -8.67 -17.13 18.26
CA GLU A 115 -9.80 -16.26 18.55
C GLU A 115 -9.61 -14.95 17.78
N LEU A 116 -10.63 -14.54 17.02
CA LEU A 116 -10.67 -13.25 16.34
C LEU A 116 -10.51 -12.18 17.42
N ARG A 117 -9.40 -11.44 17.37
CA ARG A 117 -9.01 -10.50 18.41
C ARG A 117 -10.14 -9.51 18.69
N ASP A 118 -10.37 -9.26 19.96
CA ASP A 118 -11.10 -8.08 20.40
C ASP A 118 -10.31 -6.84 19.91
N PRO A 119 -10.93 -5.88 19.19
CA PRO A 119 -10.28 -4.63 18.78
C PRO A 119 -9.62 -3.84 19.92
N ARG A 120 -9.94 -4.17 21.18
CA ARG A 120 -9.44 -3.55 22.42
C ARG A 120 -8.17 -4.17 22.99
N ASP A 121 -7.67 -5.28 22.44
CA ASP A 121 -6.45 -5.92 22.97
C ASP A 121 -5.21 -5.05 22.77
N THR A 122 -4.57 -4.69 23.89
CA THR A 122 -3.40 -3.79 23.96
C THR A 122 -2.06 -4.52 23.76
N ASP A 123 -1.99 -5.84 24.02
CA ASP A 123 -0.77 -6.65 23.93
C ASP A 123 -0.90 -7.83 22.94
N PRO A 124 -0.61 -7.61 21.64
CA PRO A 124 -0.68 -8.66 20.62
C PRO A 124 0.59 -9.54 20.57
N SER A 125 1.18 -9.89 21.71
CA SER A 125 2.56 -10.38 21.79
C SER A 125 2.79 -11.84 21.42
N ASN A 126 1.77 -12.70 21.24
CA ASN A 126 2.02 -14.16 21.27
C ASN A 126 1.46 -15.04 20.13
N ALA A 127 0.94 -14.49 19.02
CA ALA A 127 0.39 -15.38 17.97
C ALA A 127 1.44 -15.85 16.94
N VAL A 128 2.36 -14.99 16.51
CA VAL A 128 3.31 -15.30 15.43
C VAL A 128 4.72 -14.88 15.81
N ASP A 129 5.61 -15.85 15.98
CA ASP A 129 7.05 -15.61 16.05
C ASP A 129 7.59 -15.30 14.63
N VAL A 130 7.61 -14.01 14.30
CA VAL A 130 8.07 -13.50 13.01
C VAL A 130 9.55 -13.82 12.77
N TYR A 131 10.37 -13.84 13.83
CA TYR A 131 11.79 -14.15 13.70
C TYR A 131 12.01 -15.61 13.31
N ALA A 132 11.32 -16.55 13.99
CA ALA A 132 11.36 -17.96 13.63
C ALA A 132 10.84 -18.21 12.21
N LEU A 133 9.73 -17.55 11.85
CA LEU A 133 9.15 -17.63 10.51
C LEU A 133 10.14 -17.21 9.42
N VAL A 134 10.74 -16.03 9.56
CA VAL A 134 11.71 -15.49 8.60
C VAL A 134 12.98 -16.35 8.53
N LYS A 135 13.46 -16.85 9.67
CA LYS A 135 14.61 -17.76 9.71
C LYS A 135 14.33 -19.06 8.96
N GLN A 136 13.13 -19.62 9.07
CA GLN A 136 12.71 -20.79 8.29
C GLN A 136 12.63 -20.50 6.79
N LEU A 137 12.13 -19.33 6.40
CA LEU A 137 12.10 -18.90 5.00
C LEU A 137 13.52 -18.80 4.42
N CYS A 138 14.45 -18.18 5.15
CA CYS A 138 15.84 -18.11 4.74
C CYS A 138 16.49 -19.50 4.65
N ALA A 139 16.29 -20.36 5.65
CA ALA A 139 16.85 -21.71 5.68
C ALA A 139 16.36 -22.59 4.52
N LYS A 140 15.10 -22.44 4.11
CA LYS A 140 14.51 -23.16 2.97
C LYS A 140 14.73 -22.47 1.62
N ASN A 141 15.52 -21.38 1.57
CA ASN A 141 15.72 -20.56 0.38
C ASN A 141 14.40 -20.06 -0.25
N LEU A 142 13.41 -19.70 0.56
CA LEU A 142 12.09 -19.21 0.11
C LEU A 142 12.02 -17.68 -0.02
N VAL A 143 13.16 -17.00 0.09
CA VAL A 143 13.31 -15.55 -0.13
C VAL A 143 13.58 -15.23 -1.62
N PRO A 144 13.20 -14.05 -2.14
CA PRO A 144 12.56 -12.92 -1.45
C PRO A 144 11.09 -13.22 -1.11
N ALA A 145 10.66 -12.84 0.10
CA ALA A 145 9.32 -13.04 0.60
C ALA A 145 8.63 -11.70 0.90
N ILE A 146 7.32 -11.64 0.71
CA ILE A 146 6.46 -10.54 1.14
C ILE A 146 5.51 -11.01 2.23
N ALA A 147 5.41 -10.27 3.32
CA ALA A 147 4.52 -10.54 4.43
C ALA A 147 3.41 -9.47 4.49
N PHE A 148 2.17 -9.90 4.31
CA PHE A 148 0.99 -9.05 4.33
C PHE A 148 0.34 -9.02 5.71
N GLN A 149 0.06 -7.81 6.18
CA GLN A 149 -0.79 -7.52 7.33
C GLN A 149 -1.58 -6.24 7.02
N LEU A 150 -2.90 -6.37 6.83
CA LEU A 150 -3.79 -5.29 6.38
C LEU A 150 -3.88 -4.12 7.36
N ASP A 151 -3.64 -4.37 8.66
CA ASP A 151 -3.48 -3.29 9.62
C ASP A 151 -2.06 -2.69 9.52
N SER A 152 -1.98 -1.46 8.99
CA SER A 152 -0.72 -0.73 8.82
C SER A 152 0.08 -0.55 10.13
N VAL A 153 -0.60 -0.45 11.29
CA VAL A 153 0.04 -0.34 12.60
C VAL A 153 0.63 -1.68 13.01
N ARG A 154 -0.18 -2.75 12.94
CA ARG A 154 0.29 -4.10 13.27
C ARG A 154 1.41 -4.54 12.33
N CYS A 155 1.33 -4.22 11.05
CA CYS A 155 2.38 -4.42 10.06
C CYS A 155 3.72 -3.81 10.51
N ARG A 156 3.69 -2.55 10.99
CA ARG A 156 4.90 -1.88 11.52
C ARG A 156 5.39 -2.53 12.80
N GLN A 157 4.50 -2.98 13.70
CA GLN A 157 4.89 -3.70 14.90
C GLN A 157 5.62 -5.01 14.57
N LEU A 158 5.10 -5.82 13.63
CA LEU A 158 5.74 -7.06 13.19
C LEU A 158 7.13 -6.79 12.57
N PHE A 159 7.25 -5.72 11.78
CA PHE A 159 8.53 -5.25 11.23
C PHE A 159 9.52 -4.84 12.34
N ASN A 160 9.09 -4.03 13.31
CA ASN A 160 9.93 -3.59 14.43
C ASN A 160 10.33 -4.77 15.32
N GLN A 161 9.41 -5.70 15.59
CA GLN A 161 9.67 -6.94 16.32
C GLN A 161 10.76 -7.76 15.63
N LEU A 162 10.65 -7.98 14.31
CA LEU A 162 11.68 -8.70 13.56
C LEU A 162 13.05 -8.02 13.65
N LEU A 163 13.10 -6.69 13.49
CA LEU A 163 14.35 -5.93 13.56
C LEU A 163 15.00 -6.06 14.94
N THR A 164 14.23 -5.83 16.00
CA THR A 164 14.71 -5.91 17.39
C THR A 164 15.15 -7.34 17.75
N SER A 165 14.40 -8.37 17.33
CA SER A 165 14.76 -9.77 17.57
C SER A 165 16.04 -10.17 16.85
N ILE A 166 16.26 -9.70 15.61
CA ILE A 166 17.50 -9.95 14.87
C ILE A 166 18.70 -9.26 15.55
N GLU A 167 18.53 -8.02 15.98
CA GLU A 167 19.59 -7.28 16.66
C GLU A 167 19.93 -7.88 18.02
N ALA A 168 18.93 -8.30 18.78
CA ALA A 168 19.14 -9.01 20.04
C ALA A 168 19.88 -10.34 19.81
N ALA A 169 19.51 -11.09 18.77
CA ALA A 169 20.19 -12.33 18.40
C ALA A 169 21.64 -12.11 17.93
N GLU A 170 21.91 -10.98 17.26
CA GLU A 170 23.27 -10.59 16.86
C GLU A 170 24.13 -10.26 18.07
N ILE A 171 23.62 -9.44 18.99
CA ILE A 171 24.32 -9.07 20.23
C ILE A 171 24.59 -10.31 21.08
N ALA A 172 23.63 -11.23 21.17
CA ALA A 172 23.79 -12.47 21.94
C ALA A 172 24.87 -13.40 21.34
N LYS A 173 24.97 -13.48 20.01
CA LYS A 173 25.97 -14.34 19.33
C LYS A 173 27.34 -13.67 19.22
N TYR A 174 27.37 -12.35 19.06
CA TYR A 174 28.58 -11.55 18.83
C TYR A 174 28.59 -10.26 19.66
N PRO A 175 28.74 -10.35 21.00
CA PRO A 175 28.65 -9.19 21.88
C PRO A 175 29.70 -8.11 21.58
N ASN A 176 30.93 -8.52 21.22
CA ASN A 176 32.05 -7.60 21.01
C ASN A 176 32.22 -7.16 19.55
N PHE A 177 31.31 -7.53 18.64
CA PHE A 177 31.46 -7.24 17.21
C PHE A 177 31.41 -5.74 16.93
N ARG A 178 30.47 -5.01 17.55
CA ARG A 178 30.37 -3.55 17.38
C ARG A 178 31.61 -2.82 17.89
N GLU A 179 32.12 -3.21 19.05
CA GLU A 179 33.36 -2.63 19.60
C GLU A 179 34.56 -2.91 18.68
N LYS A 180 34.64 -4.12 18.11
CA LYS A 180 35.69 -4.48 17.16
C LYS A 180 35.62 -3.64 15.87
N VAL A 181 34.43 -3.46 15.29
CA VAL A 181 34.24 -2.63 14.09
C VAL A 181 34.55 -1.16 14.38
N GLN A 182 34.21 -0.66 15.58
CA GLN A 182 34.57 0.70 16.02
C GLN A 182 36.09 0.87 16.17
N LEU A 183 36.79 -0.12 16.71
CA LEU A 183 38.25 -0.10 16.79
C LEU A 183 38.90 -0.13 15.41
N GLU A 184 38.42 -1.00 14.51
CA GLU A 184 38.87 -1.06 13.11
C GLU A 184 38.63 0.27 12.38
N TYR A 185 37.50 0.94 12.64
CA TYR A 185 37.24 2.27 12.11
C TYR A 185 38.20 3.34 12.65
N ALA A 186 38.45 3.36 13.96
CA ALA A 186 39.38 4.28 14.58
C ALA A 186 40.83 4.06 14.10
N GLU A 187 41.21 2.82 13.82
CA GLU A 187 42.49 2.47 13.19
C GLU A 187 42.56 2.96 11.74
N TRP A 188 41.50 2.77 10.96
CA TRP A 188 41.40 3.31 9.61
C TRP A 188 41.51 4.83 9.61
N GLU A 189 40.83 5.53 10.52
CA GLU A 189 40.86 7.00 10.63
C GLU A 189 42.28 7.51 10.96
N LYS A 190 42.98 6.84 11.90
CA LYS A 190 44.38 7.14 12.21
C LYS A 190 45.29 6.91 11.02
N ASN A 191 45.10 5.81 10.29
CA ASN A 191 45.86 5.49 9.08
C ASN A 191 45.61 6.54 7.99
N GLN A 192 44.37 6.91 7.71
CA GLN A 192 43.99 7.98 6.79
C GLN A 192 44.61 9.33 7.17
N ALA A 193 44.52 9.74 8.44
CA ALA A 193 45.13 10.99 8.90
C ALA A 193 46.65 10.98 8.75
N SER A 194 47.30 9.83 8.96
CA SER A 194 48.74 9.67 8.73
C SER A 194 49.11 9.73 7.25
N MET A 195 48.27 9.16 6.37
CA MET A 195 48.46 9.14 4.92
C MET A 195 48.24 10.53 4.32
N LYS A 196 47.19 11.26 4.70
CA LYS A 196 46.97 12.66 4.29
C LYS A 196 48.11 13.58 4.74
N LYS A 197 48.67 13.35 5.93
CA LYS A 197 49.88 14.07 6.40
C LYS A 197 51.13 13.74 5.59
N ARG A 198 51.29 12.48 5.13
CA ARG A 198 52.40 12.08 4.24
C ARG A 198 52.23 12.65 2.84
N GLU A 199 51.02 12.59 2.28
CA GLU A 199 50.69 13.15 0.97
C GLU A 199 50.89 14.67 0.93
N ALA A 200 50.44 15.39 1.98
CA ALA A 200 50.68 16.83 2.11
C ALA A 200 52.19 17.17 2.19
N LYS A 201 53.00 16.33 2.85
CA LYS A 201 54.47 16.49 2.89
C LYS A 201 55.14 16.19 1.55
N VAL A 202 54.63 15.24 0.76
CA VAL A 202 55.13 14.89 -0.57
C VAL A 202 54.77 15.99 -1.57
N LYS A 203 53.53 16.47 -1.58
CA LYS A 203 53.08 17.62 -2.38
C LYS A 203 53.84 18.91 -2.06
N ALA A 204 54.25 19.12 -0.81
CA ALA A 204 55.10 20.24 -0.41
C ALA A 204 56.58 20.11 -0.84
N LYS A 205 57.04 18.91 -1.23
CA LYS A 205 58.45 18.65 -1.61
C LYS A 205 58.73 18.68 -3.11
N GLY A 206 57.72 18.91 -3.95
CA GLY A 206 57.89 19.27 -5.38
C GLY A 206 58.76 18.29 -6.20
N LYS A 207 58.53 16.98 -6.08
CA LYS A 207 59.18 15.97 -6.94
C LYS A 207 58.13 15.26 -7.80
N GLU A 208 58.17 15.52 -9.11
CA GLU A 208 57.29 14.94 -10.14
C GLU A 208 57.42 13.41 -10.29
N GLU A 209 58.45 12.77 -9.73
CA GLU A 209 58.62 11.30 -9.79
C GLU A 209 57.78 10.52 -8.75
N ASP A 210 57.29 11.17 -7.68
CA ASP A 210 56.47 10.52 -6.64
C ASP A 210 54.96 10.48 -6.99
N ASP A 211 54.53 11.18 -8.04
CA ASP A 211 53.12 11.24 -8.46
C ASP A 211 52.61 9.92 -9.06
N ARG A 212 53.52 9.03 -9.52
CA ARG A 212 53.16 7.68 -9.97
C ARG A 212 52.90 6.71 -8.81
N GLU A 213 53.57 6.87 -7.67
CA GLU A 213 53.29 6.05 -6.47
C GLU A 213 52.02 6.54 -5.74
N ALA A 214 51.67 7.82 -5.87
CA ALA A 214 50.40 8.35 -5.36
C ALA A 214 49.17 7.81 -6.12
N GLN A 215 49.32 7.38 -7.38
CA GLN A 215 48.22 6.87 -8.21
C GLN A 215 47.88 5.39 -7.98
N ALA A 216 48.68 4.64 -7.21
CA ALA A 216 48.46 3.22 -6.93
C ALA A 216 47.92 2.93 -5.51
N PHE A 217 47.45 3.95 -4.79
CA PHE A 217 46.76 3.74 -3.53
C PHE A 217 45.30 3.39 -3.78
N GLU A 218 44.99 2.10 -3.77
CA GLU A 218 43.62 1.65 -3.50
C GLU A 218 43.21 2.19 -2.12
N GLU A 219 42.49 3.31 -2.08
CA GLU A 219 41.80 3.76 -0.88
C GLU A 219 40.80 2.67 -0.48
N LYS A 220 41.17 1.86 0.52
CA LYS A 220 40.21 0.95 1.14
C LYS A 220 39.06 1.80 1.67
N PRO A 221 37.81 1.51 1.27
CA PRO A 221 36.66 2.27 1.73
C PRO A 221 36.59 2.24 3.26
N PRO A 222 36.09 3.30 3.92
CA PRO A 222 35.95 3.33 5.36
C PRO A 222 35.18 2.11 5.86
N PRO A 223 35.63 1.43 6.93
CA PRO A 223 34.84 0.43 7.62
C PRO A 223 33.50 1.05 8.01
N ASP A 224 32.39 0.42 7.68
CA ASP A 224 31.08 0.97 8.02
C ASP A 224 30.74 0.59 9.47
N ILE A 225 30.77 1.57 10.37
CA ILE A 225 30.50 1.40 11.81
C ILE A 225 29.13 0.76 12.08
N TYR A 226 28.18 1.00 11.17
CA TYR A 226 26.79 0.55 11.31
C TYR A 226 26.49 -0.68 10.45
N ALA A 227 27.49 -1.30 9.83
CA ALA A 227 27.29 -2.54 9.10
C ALA A 227 26.89 -3.68 10.05
N PRO A 228 25.75 -4.35 9.79
CA PRO A 228 25.39 -5.55 10.55
C PRO A 228 26.37 -6.69 10.27
N HIS A 229 26.52 -7.61 11.23
CA HIS A 229 27.33 -8.81 11.02
C HIS A 229 26.80 -9.61 9.81
N PRO A 230 27.67 -10.13 8.92
CA PRO A 230 27.27 -10.80 7.69
C PRO A 230 26.28 -11.97 7.87
N ASP A 231 26.31 -12.66 9.02
CA ASP A 231 25.36 -13.73 9.37
C ASP A 231 23.92 -13.24 9.61
N PHE A 232 23.74 -11.96 9.96
CA PHE A 232 22.45 -11.34 10.29
C PHE A 232 21.95 -10.43 9.17
N VAL A 233 22.56 -10.54 7.98
CA VAL A 233 22.02 -10.03 6.72
C VAL A 233 21.24 -11.16 6.07
N LEU A 234 19.92 -11.02 6.02
CA LEU A 234 19.01 -12.06 5.54
C LEU A 234 19.11 -12.28 4.03
N THR A 235 19.62 -11.29 3.30
CA THR A 235 19.82 -11.39 1.86
C THR A 235 20.98 -12.35 1.53
N PRO A 236 20.81 -13.23 0.52
CA PRO A 236 21.88 -14.13 0.06
C PRO A 236 23.17 -13.35 -0.29
N PRO A 237 24.37 -13.91 -0.07
CA PRO A 237 25.64 -13.20 -0.23
C PRO A 237 25.82 -12.45 -1.56
N GLY A 238 25.37 -13.02 -2.69
CA GLY A 238 25.47 -12.40 -4.02
C GLY A 238 24.52 -11.22 -4.25
N SER A 239 23.48 -11.07 -3.42
CA SER A 239 22.45 -10.04 -3.56
C SER A 239 22.51 -8.98 -2.47
N ARG A 240 23.52 -8.99 -1.61
CA ARG A 240 23.69 -8.00 -0.54
C ARG A 240 23.99 -6.62 -1.12
N LEU A 241 23.60 -5.58 -0.39
CA LEU A 241 23.91 -4.20 -0.74
C LEU A 241 25.40 -3.92 -0.55
N THR A 242 26.02 -3.28 -1.53
CA THR A 242 27.39 -2.78 -1.36
C THR A 242 27.39 -1.49 -0.54
N ALA A 243 28.54 -1.13 0.03
CA ALA A 243 28.68 0.12 0.78
C ALA A 243 28.39 1.36 -0.09
N THR A 244 28.73 1.31 -1.38
CA THR A 244 28.47 2.41 -2.33
C THR A 244 26.99 2.56 -2.65
N GLU A 245 26.30 1.46 -2.96
CA GLU A 245 24.84 1.44 -3.17
C GLU A 245 24.10 1.95 -1.93
N PHE A 246 24.55 1.53 -0.75
CA PHE A 246 23.93 1.96 0.50
C PHE A 246 24.13 3.46 0.77
N ASN A 247 25.31 4.01 0.49
CA ASN A 247 25.58 5.43 0.65
C ASN A 247 24.71 6.29 -0.28
N GLU A 248 24.46 5.83 -1.50
CA GLU A 248 23.54 6.51 -2.42
C GLU A 248 22.09 6.49 -1.89
N ILE A 249 21.62 5.33 -1.43
CA ILE A 249 20.31 5.18 -0.78
C ILE A 249 20.18 6.12 0.42
N LYS A 250 21.21 6.18 1.27
CA LYS A 250 21.26 7.05 2.45
C LYS A 250 21.21 8.52 2.06
N TRP A 251 21.94 8.93 1.02
CA TRP A 251 21.90 10.30 0.51
C TRP A 251 20.50 10.68 0.01
N GLN A 252 19.83 9.76 -0.72
CA GLN A 252 18.46 9.97 -1.17
C GLN A 252 17.47 10.08 0.00
N LEU A 253 17.60 9.23 1.03
CA LEU A 253 16.75 9.26 2.21
C LEU A 253 16.93 10.54 3.04
N ARG A 254 18.17 11.01 3.25
CA ARG A 254 18.46 12.25 3.99
C ARG A 254 17.85 13.51 3.40
N ARG A 255 17.58 13.51 2.09
CA ARG A 255 16.98 14.67 1.41
C ARG A 255 15.47 14.79 1.66
N GLU A 256 14.82 13.69 2.03
CA GLU A 256 13.35 13.62 2.17
C GLU A 256 12.88 13.26 3.58
N LEU A 257 13.67 12.53 4.37
CA LEU A 257 13.48 12.42 5.82
C LEU A 257 14.24 13.56 6.51
N SER A 258 13.66 14.11 7.59
CA SER A 258 14.25 15.16 8.42
C SER A 258 15.67 14.82 8.92
N GLU A 259 16.38 15.81 9.48
CA GLU A 259 17.81 15.73 9.88
C GLU A 259 18.16 14.56 10.82
N ASP A 260 17.19 13.97 11.52
CA ASP A 260 17.35 12.79 12.39
C ASP A 260 17.45 11.44 11.63
N SER A 261 17.51 11.45 10.29
CA SER A 261 17.79 10.28 9.44
C SER A 261 19.27 9.85 9.48
N ASP A 262 19.80 9.73 10.69
CA ASP A 262 21.11 9.17 10.95
C ASP A 262 21.09 7.63 10.79
N ASP A 263 22.26 6.99 10.78
CA ASP A 263 22.40 5.53 10.67
C ASP A 263 21.61 4.74 11.74
N GLY A 264 21.14 5.42 12.80
CA GLY A 264 20.29 4.86 13.86
C GLY A 264 18.81 4.65 13.49
N HIS A 265 18.29 5.26 12.41
CA HIS A 265 16.86 5.15 12.09
C HIS A 265 16.47 3.70 11.73
N ALA A 266 15.37 3.19 12.29
CA ALA A 266 14.95 1.78 12.13
C ALA A 266 14.82 1.35 10.66
N LEU A 267 14.27 2.23 9.81
CA LEU A 267 14.15 1.98 8.37
C LEU A 267 15.53 1.79 7.69
N VAL A 268 16.52 2.63 8.03
CA VAL A 268 17.88 2.57 7.47
C VAL A 268 18.58 1.29 7.93
N ARG A 269 18.49 0.96 9.23
CA ARG A 269 19.03 -0.28 9.80
C ARG A 269 18.41 -1.53 9.19
N SER A 270 17.10 -1.52 8.94
CA SER A 270 16.39 -2.65 8.33
C SER A 270 16.85 -2.93 6.89
N LEU A 271 17.04 -1.89 6.08
CA LEU A 271 17.47 -2.03 4.68
C LEU A 271 18.85 -2.70 4.59
N ARG A 272 19.77 -2.37 5.50
CA ARG A 272 21.11 -3.03 5.58
C ARG A 272 21.02 -4.53 5.80
N ARG A 273 19.97 -5.00 6.48
CA ARG A 273 19.73 -6.42 6.78
C ARG A 273 18.90 -7.13 5.72
N GLY A 274 18.47 -6.43 4.68
CA GLY A 274 17.59 -6.97 3.65
C GLY A 274 16.11 -6.99 4.04
N ILE A 275 15.70 -6.14 4.99
CA ILE A 275 14.30 -6.02 5.44
C ILE A 275 13.76 -4.66 5.00
N ALA A 276 12.55 -4.64 4.49
CA ALA A 276 11.85 -3.40 4.19
C ALA A 276 10.39 -3.45 4.66
N ILE A 277 9.76 -2.28 4.75
CA ILE A 277 8.32 -2.14 4.98
C ILE A 277 7.73 -1.29 3.84
N TYR A 278 6.52 -1.60 3.42
CA TYR A 278 5.83 -0.90 2.35
C TYR A 278 4.39 -0.62 2.81
N ASN A 279 4.20 0.57 3.39
CA ASN A 279 2.91 1.04 3.88
C ASN A 279 2.62 2.40 3.26
N GLN A 280 1.34 2.73 3.03
CA GLN A 280 0.93 4.03 2.46
C GLN A 280 1.39 5.24 3.29
N ASN A 281 1.64 5.02 4.58
CA ASN A 281 1.94 6.11 5.50
C ASN A 281 3.41 6.56 5.40
N LEU A 282 4.29 5.72 4.85
CA LEU A 282 5.72 6.00 4.78
C LEU A 282 6.06 7.00 3.65
N PRO A 283 7.18 7.76 3.79
CA PRO A 283 7.60 8.72 2.78
C PRO A 283 7.76 8.11 1.39
N ALA A 284 7.32 8.84 0.36
CA ALA A 284 7.34 8.38 -1.02
C ALA A 284 8.75 8.00 -1.52
N ALA A 285 9.82 8.72 -1.12
CA ALA A 285 11.19 8.29 -1.43
C ALA A 285 11.52 6.91 -0.89
N TYR A 286 11.20 6.65 0.38
CA TYR A 286 11.49 5.36 0.98
C TYR A 286 10.75 4.23 0.25
N LEU A 287 9.48 4.44 -0.11
CA LEU A 287 8.71 3.48 -0.89
C LEU A 287 9.32 3.20 -2.27
N ARG A 288 9.82 4.23 -2.97
CA ARG A 288 10.53 4.09 -4.26
C ARG A 288 11.84 3.30 -4.11
N ILE A 289 12.59 3.56 -3.05
CA ILE A 289 13.83 2.83 -2.75
C ILE A 289 13.52 1.38 -2.43
N ALA A 290 12.56 1.11 -1.54
CA ALA A 290 12.13 -0.25 -1.21
C ALA A 290 11.67 -1.01 -2.45
N GLN A 291 10.92 -0.36 -3.36
CA GLN A 291 10.51 -0.95 -4.64
C GLN A 291 11.71 -1.33 -5.53
N THR A 292 12.67 -0.41 -5.68
CA THR A 292 13.86 -0.63 -6.49
C THR A 292 14.70 -1.78 -5.94
N LEU A 293 14.87 -1.83 -4.61
CA LEU A 293 15.60 -2.89 -3.92
C LEU A 293 14.90 -4.25 -4.02
N ALA A 294 13.56 -4.29 -3.91
CA ALA A 294 12.79 -5.51 -4.07
C ALA A 294 12.91 -6.08 -5.50
N GLN A 295 12.76 -5.24 -6.52
CA GLN A 295 12.89 -5.64 -7.93
C GLN A 295 14.32 -6.08 -8.28
N GLY A 296 15.34 -5.45 -7.68
CA GLY A 296 16.73 -5.86 -7.79
C GLY A 296 17.08 -7.13 -7.00
N GLY A 297 16.13 -7.72 -6.27
CA GLY A 297 16.37 -8.91 -5.44
C GLY A 297 17.32 -8.66 -4.26
N ARG A 298 17.50 -7.40 -3.85
CA ARG A 298 18.38 -6.98 -2.74
C ARG A 298 17.72 -7.15 -1.36
N LEU A 299 16.41 -7.38 -1.33
CA LEU A 299 15.63 -7.61 -0.10
C LEU A 299 15.31 -9.09 0.08
N ALA A 300 15.39 -9.56 1.32
CA ALA A 300 14.99 -10.90 1.71
C ALA A 300 13.51 -10.96 2.13
N VAL A 301 13.06 -9.98 2.93
CA VAL A 301 11.69 -9.92 3.43
C VAL A 301 11.18 -8.49 3.35
N MET A 302 9.94 -8.35 2.90
CA MET A 302 9.25 -7.06 2.89
C MET A 302 7.89 -7.18 3.57
N PHE A 303 7.59 -6.29 4.51
CA PHE A 303 6.26 -6.19 5.13
C PHE A 303 5.41 -5.21 4.35
N SER A 304 4.12 -5.50 4.17
CA SER A 304 3.21 -4.58 3.50
C SER A 304 1.78 -4.69 4.01
N ASP A 305 1.06 -3.56 3.92
CA ASP A 305 -0.39 -3.48 4.12
C ASP A 305 -1.17 -3.78 2.81
N ASP A 306 -2.42 -3.33 2.75
CA ASP A 306 -3.29 -3.47 1.58
C ASP A 306 -2.76 -2.71 0.34
N SER A 307 -1.83 -1.78 0.53
CA SER A 307 -1.35 -0.89 -0.51
C SER A 307 -0.59 -1.58 -1.62
N LEU A 308 0.16 -2.64 -1.30
CA LEU A 308 0.85 -3.43 -2.30
C LEU A 308 -0.01 -4.59 -2.81
N ALA A 309 -1.25 -4.76 -2.35
CA ALA A 309 -2.15 -5.71 -3.01
C ALA A 309 -2.37 -5.31 -4.48
N TYR A 310 -2.54 -4.01 -4.74
CA TYR A 310 -2.95 -3.49 -6.04
C TYR A 310 -1.87 -2.60 -6.68
N GLY A 311 -1.72 -2.66 -8.01
CA GLY A 311 -1.15 -1.54 -8.78
C GLY A 311 0.37 -1.49 -9.03
N VAL A 312 1.20 -2.33 -8.42
CA VAL A 312 2.65 -2.39 -8.72
C VAL A 312 3.07 -3.78 -9.18
N ASN A 313 3.76 -3.91 -10.32
CA ASN A 313 4.33 -5.18 -10.77
C ASN A 313 5.62 -5.49 -9.99
N MET A 314 5.48 -6.22 -8.88
CA MET A 314 6.57 -6.61 -8.00
C MET A 314 6.35 -8.07 -7.54
N PRO A 315 6.92 -9.05 -8.25
CA PRO A 315 6.77 -10.46 -7.92
C PRO A 315 7.77 -10.90 -6.84
N PHE A 316 7.31 -11.72 -5.92
CA PHE A 316 8.10 -12.33 -4.84
C PHE A 316 8.14 -13.85 -5.03
N ARG A 317 9.11 -14.53 -4.41
CA ARG A 317 9.15 -16.00 -4.44
C ARG A 317 8.08 -16.60 -3.51
N THR A 318 7.80 -15.91 -2.41
CA THR A 318 6.86 -16.35 -1.38
C THR A 318 5.98 -15.19 -0.93
N CYS A 319 4.68 -15.43 -0.80
CA CYS A 319 3.74 -14.52 -0.14
C CYS A 319 3.31 -15.11 1.20
N CYS A 320 3.44 -14.35 2.27
CA CYS A 320 3.04 -14.71 3.63
C CYS A 320 1.87 -13.83 4.06
N PHE A 321 0.86 -14.41 4.69
CA PHE A 321 -0.25 -13.72 5.33
C PHE A 321 -0.08 -13.87 6.84
N CYS A 322 0.10 -12.75 7.54
CA CYS A 322 0.42 -12.73 8.97
C CYS A 322 -0.77 -12.20 9.77
N GLU A 323 -1.40 -13.08 10.55
CA GLU A 323 -2.59 -12.85 11.38
C GLU A 323 -3.82 -12.46 10.55
N ASP A 324 -5.02 -12.74 11.07
CA ASP A 324 -6.26 -12.20 10.50
C ASP A 324 -6.56 -10.82 11.11
N THR A 325 -7.28 -9.99 10.37
CA THR A 325 -7.75 -8.69 10.86
C THR A 325 -9.17 -8.79 11.40
N ALA A 326 -9.48 -7.97 12.42
CA ALA A 326 -10.86 -7.75 12.83
C ALA A 326 -11.71 -7.26 11.63
N ASP A 327 -13.00 -7.60 11.62
CA ASP A 327 -14.02 -7.15 10.66
C ASP A 327 -14.00 -7.75 9.25
N ASP A 328 -13.49 -8.98 9.06
CA ASP A 328 -13.54 -9.69 7.77
C ASP A 328 -12.92 -8.93 6.56
N VAL A 329 -12.01 -7.99 6.83
CA VAL A 329 -11.39 -7.15 5.80
C VAL A 329 -10.57 -8.00 4.82
N LEU A 330 -9.94 -9.08 5.30
CA LEU A 330 -9.22 -10.03 4.45
C LEU A 330 -10.22 -10.88 3.65
N THR A 331 -10.56 -10.41 2.45
CA THR A 331 -11.45 -11.14 1.53
C THR A 331 -10.69 -12.13 0.64
N SER A 332 -11.37 -13.15 0.12
CA SER A 332 -10.79 -14.12 -0.83
C SER A 332 -10.22 -13.45 -2.09
N LEU A 333 -10.85 -12.36 -2.57
CA LEU A 333 -10.30 -11.56 -3.67
C LEU A 333 -8.94 -10.95 -3.31
N MET A 334 -8.81 -10.36 -2.12
CA MET A 334 -7.55 -9.77 -1.67
C MET A 334 -6.46 -10.82 -1.55
N VAL A 335 -6.77 -11.97 -0.97
CA VAL A 335 -5.84 -13.10 -0.87
C VAL A 335 -5.39 -13.56 -2.25
N GLN A 336 -6.29 -13.70 -3.22
CA GLN A 336 -5.92 -14.10 -4.59
C GLN A 336 -5.05 -13.04 -5.29
N GLN A 337 -5.33 -11.75 -5.10
CA GLN A 337 -4.51 -10.66 -5.67
C GLN A 337 -3.11 -10.63 -5.04
N MET A 338 -3.02 -10.75 -3.71
CA MET A 338 -1.76 -10.78 -2.98
C MET A 338 -0.95 -12.06 -3.27
N ALA A 339 -1.60 -13.22 -3.26
CA ALA A 339 -0.99 -14.51 -3.57
C ALA A 339 -0.53 -14.61 -5.03
N GLY A 340 -1.19 -13.90 -5.96
CA GLY A 340 -0.77 -13.79 -7.36
C GLY A 340 0.62 -13.16 -7.56
N ARG A 341 1.20 -12.57 -6.51
CA ARG A 341 2.58 -12.07 -6.51
C ARG A 341 3.62 -13.14 -6.21
N ALA A 342 3.20 -14.30 -5.71
CA ALA A 342 4.09 -15.41 -5.44
C ALA A 342 4.48 -16.11 -6.75
N GLY A 343 5.77 -16.34 -6.95
CA GLY A 343 6.35 -16.96 -8.13
C GLY A 343 6.82 -15.94 -9.17
N ARG A 344 8.13 -15.75 -9.27
CA ARG A 344 8.75 -14.86 -10.25
C ARG A 344 8.88 -15.58 -11.60
N ARG A 345 8.23 -15.06 -12.63
CA ARG A 345 8.25 -15.62 -13.99
C ARG A 345 9.69 -15.74 -14.49
N GLY A 346 10.07 -16.95 -14.92
CA GLY A 346 11.40 -17.25 -15.45
C GLY A 346 12.49 -17.47 -14.39
N LEU A 347 12.22 -17.22 -13.11
CA LEU A 347 13.18 -17.43 -12.01
C LEU A 347 12.75 -18.55 -11.07
N ASP A 348 11.46 -18.62 -10.74
CA ASP A 348 10.91 -19.61 -9.81
C ASP A 348 10.09 -20.67 -10.55
N ARG A 349 10.27 -21.94 -10.17
CA ARG A 349 9.45 -23.06 -10.67
C ARG A 349 8.03 -23.07 -10.09
N GLN A 350 7.89 -22.58 -8.86
CA GLN A 350 6.63 -22.51 -8.12
C GLN A 350 6.61 -21.26 -7.23
N GLY A 351 5.41 -20.68 -7.05
CA GLY A 351 5.15 -19.65 -6.04
C GLY A 351 4.72 -20.31 -4.73
N ASN A 352 5.18 -19.77 -3.60
CA ASN A 352 4.86 -20.31 -2.29
C ASN A 352 3.91 -19.35 -1.56
N ILE A 353 2.86 -19.90 -0.93
CA ILE A 353 1.91 -19.15 -0.11
C ILE A 353 2.00 -19.69 1.31
N LEU A 354 2.07 -18.79 2.29
CA LEU A 354 2.23 -19.15 3.69
C LEU A 354 1.22 -18.37 4.53
N PHE A 355 0.52 -19.05 5.44
CA PHE A 355 -0.40 -18.43 6.39
C PHE A 355 0.16 -18.62 7.79
N ALA A 356 0.29 -17.54 8.57
CA ALA A 356 0.82 -17.56 9.92
C ALA A 356 -0.18 -16.89 10.87
N GLY A 357 -0.65 -17.60 11.89
CA GLY A 357 -1.63 -17.06 12.84
C GLY A 357 -3.07 -16.98 12.30
N LEU A 358 -3.45 -17.84 11.35
CA LEU A 358 -4.83 -18.00 10.88
C LEU A 358 -5.33 -19.43 11.17
N SER A 359 -6.61 -19.57 11.48
CA SER A 359 -7.24 -20.87 11.67
C SER A 359 -7.43 -21.62 10.35
N TRP A 360 -7.46 -22.95 10.40
CA TRP A 360 -7.61 -23.78 9.20
C TRP A 360 -8.93 -23.50 8.45
N SER A 361 -10.04 -23.35 9.17
CA SER A 361 -11.35 -23.01 8.59
C SER A 361 -11.31 -21.68 7.84
N ARG A 362 -10.61 -20.67 8.39
CA ARG A 362 -10.43 -19.38 7.75
C ARG A 362 -9.56 -19.48 6.50
N ILE A 363 -8.44 -20.19 6.55
CA ILE A 363 -7.59 -20.44 5.37
C ILE A 363 -8.39 -21.11 4.26
N GLN A 364 -9.21 -22.11 4.59
CA GLN A 364 -10.07 -22.79 3.63
C GLN A 364 -11.11 -21.85 3.00
N PHE A 365 -11.69 -20.94 3.78
CA PHE A 365 -12.63 -19.93 3.27
C PHE A 365 -11.93 -18.96 2.31
N LEU A 366 -10.75 -18.48 2.68
CA LEU A 366 -9.98 -17.53 1.87
C LEU A 366 -9.51 -18.14 0.54
N MET A 367 -9.04 -19.38 0.56
CA MET A 367 -8.51 -20.06 -0.63
C MET A 367 -9.61 -20.57 -1.57
N ARG A 368 -10.76 -20.98 -1.03
CA ARG A 368 -11.88 -21.52 -1.82
C ARG A 368 -12.99 -20.51 -2.10
N GLY A 369 -12.91 -19.32 -1.53
CA GLY A 369 -13.95 -18.30 -1.68
C GLY A 369 -14.10 -17.88 -3.14
N MET A 370 -15.35 -17.75 -3.56
CA MET A 370 -15.65 -17.26 -4.90
C MET A 370 -15.26 -15.78 -5.01
N LEU A 371 -14.82 -15.39 -6.20
CA LEU A 371 -14.59 -13.99 -6.49
C LEU A 371 -15.90 -13.22 -6.40
N PRO A 372 -15.94 -12.06 -5.73
CA PRO A 372 -17.14 -11.25 -5.67
C PRO A 372 -17.48 -10.74 -7.07
N ASP A 373 -18.78 -10.67 -7.37
CA ASP A 373 -19.26 -10.14 -8.64
C ASP A 373 -18.85 -8.67 -8.81
N VAL A 374 -18.64 -8.27 -10.07
CA VAL A 374 -18.36 -6.87 -10.41
C VAL A 374 -19.64 -6.07 -10.18
N LYS A 375 -19.71 -5.36 -9.05
CA LYS A 375 -20.81 -4.46 -8.73
C LYS A 375 -20.46 -3.02 -9.12
N GLY A 376 -21.42 -2.32 -9.73
CA GLY A 376 -21.29 -0.89 -9.99
C GLY A 376 -21.28 -0.10 -8.68
N ARG A 377 -20.33 0.83 -8.51
CA ARG A 377 -20.40 1.83 -7.44
C ARG A 377 -21.48 2.87 -7.78
N LYS A 378 -22.13 3.44 -6.75
CA LYS A 378 -23.02 4.59 -6.94
C LYS A 378 -22.20 5.76 -7.50
N SER A 379 -22.36 6.04 -8.79
CA SER A 379 -21.64 7.11 -9.52
C SER A 379 -22.46 8.37 -9.72
N LEU A 380 -23.75 8.33 -9.34
CA LEU A 380 -24.65 9.46 -9.38
C LEU A 380 -24.56 10.19 -8.04
N TYR A 381 -23.79 11.28 -8.04
CA TYR A 381 -23.64 12.14 -6.87
C TYR A 381 -24.69 13.25 -6.90
N PRO A 382 -25.24 13.67 -5.74
CA PRO A 382 -26.14 14.83 -5.70
C PRO A 382 -25.54 16.11 -6.27
N THR A 383 -24.20 16.23 -6.26
CA THR A 383 -23.42 17.38 -6.77
C THR A 383 -23.05 17.27 -8.25
N ILE A 384 -23.52 16.24 -8.99
CA ILE A 384 -23.15 15.97 -10.40
C ILE A 384 -23.47 17.13 -11.36
N ALA A 385 -24.48 17.93 -11.05
CA ALA A 385 -24.80 19.14 -11.79
C ALA A 385 -23.63 20.13 -11.93
N LEU A 386 -22.70 20.16 -10.96
CA LEU A 386 -21.54 21.06 -10.96
C LEU A 386 -20.52 20.71 -12.04
N GLN A 387 -20.44 19.45 -12.48
CA GLN A 387 -19.40 18.99 -13.41
C GLN A 387 -19.39 19.76 -14.74
N LYS A 388 -20.58 20.01 -15.31
CA LYS A 388 -20.73 20.81 -16.53
C LYS A 388 -20.39 22.28 -16.34
N LEU A 389 -20.61 22.82 -15.14
CA LEU A 389 -20.30 24.22 -14.84
C LEU A 389 -18.81 24.44 -14.58
N LEU A 390 -18.10 23.39 -14.15
CA LEU A 390 -16.67 23.46 -13.81
C LEU A 390 -15.74 23.12 -14.96
N SER A 391 -16.19 22.35 -15.95
CA SER A 391 -15.39 21.90 -17.08
C SER A 391 -16.01 22.29 -18.41
N ALA A 392 -15.29 23.10 -19.20
CA ALA A 392 -15.71 23.48 -20.54
C ALA A 392 -15.80 22.29 -21.53
N ASN A 393 -15.13 21.17 -21.21
CA ASN A 393 -15.11 19.98 -22.07
C ASN A 393 -16.34 19.08 -21.89
N VAL A 394 -17.16 19.33 -20.86
CA VAL A 394 -18.31 18.50 -20.52
C VAL A 394 -19.57 19.17 -21.05
N THR A 395 -20.05 18.70 -22.20
CA THR A 395 -21.29 19.21 -22.83
C THR A 395 -22.54 18.64 -22.16
N GLY A 396 -23.70 19.25 -22.43
CA GLY A 396 -25.00 18.75 -21.93
C GLY A 396 -25.27 17.30 -22.35
N ASP A 397 -24.94 16.96 -23.59
CA ASP A 397 -25.12 15.61 -24.13
C ASP A 397 -24.24 14.58 -23.40
N ILE A 398 -23.01 14.95 -23.06
CA ILE A 398 -22.10 14.09 -22.30
C ILE A 398 -22.67 13.85 -20.89
N MET A 399 -23.17 14.88 -20.22
CA MET A 399 -23.80 14.72 -18.90
C MET A 399 -25.03 13.81 -18.94
N GLN A 400 -25.88 13.96 -19.95
CA GLN A 400 -27.04 13.08 -20.11
C GLN A 400 -26.61 11.63 -20.30
N ARG A 401 -25.54 11.37 -21.07
CA ARG A 401 -25.00 10.01 -21.24
C ARG A 401 -24.44 9.43 -19.94
N ILE A 402 -23.72 10.24 -19.15
CA ILE A 402 -23.17 9.81 -17.84
C ILE A 402 -24.31 9.40 -16.90
N VAL A 403 -25.40 10.17 -16.90
CA VAL A 403 -26.54 9.95 -16.02
C VAL A 403 -27.45 8.82 -16.48
N ALA A 404 -27.58 8.58 -17.79
CA ALA A 404 -28.55 7.62 -18.33
C ALA A 404 -28.19 6.15 -18.09
N HIS A 405 -26.90 5.82 -17.98
CA HIS A 405 -26.43 4.42 -17.93
C HIS A 405 -25.34 4.17 -16.86
N PRO A 406 -25.61 4.43 -15.58
CA PRO A 406 -24.69 4.01 -14.52
C PRO A 406 -24.67 2.48 -14.43
N LEU A 407 -23.47 1.90 -14.27
CA LEU A 407 -23.30 0.44 -14.21
C LEU A 407 -24.15 -0.20 -13.12
N GLY A 408 -24.30 0.45 -11.96
CA GLY A 408 -25.13 -0.05 -10.86
C GLY A 408 -26.58 -0.27 -11.27
N GLU A 409 -27.22 0.71 -11.92
CA GLU A 409 -28.60 0.56 -12.40
C GLU A 409 -28.71 -0.40 -13.59
N TYR A 410 -27.69 -0.45 -14.46
CA TYR A 410 -27.67 -1.40 -15.57
C TYR A 410 -27.73 -2.85 -15.07
N MET A 411 -26.90 -3.18 -14.06
CA MET A 411 -26.89 -4.51 -13.44
C MET A 411 -28.22 -4.83 -12.74
N ILE A 412 -28.85 -3.86 -12.06
CA ILE A 412 -30.16 -4.05 -11.42
C ILE A 412 -31.27 -4.23 -12.46
N LYS A 413 -31.22 -3.49 -13.57
CA LYS A 413 -32.20 -3.59 -14.67
C LYS A 413 -32.15 -4.94 -15.38
N GLU A 414 -30.99 -5.61 -15.46
CA GLU A 414 -30.91 -7.00 -15.94
C GLU A 414 -31.64 -7.98 -15.00
N GLU A 415 -31.60 -7.77 -13.68
CA GLU A 415 -32.33 -8.58 -12.70
C GLU A 415 -33.83 -8.21 -12.63
N SER A 416 -34.19 -6.94 -12.85
CA SER A 416 -35.55 -6.41 -12.70
C SER A 416 -36.29 -6.16 -14.02
N ALA A 417 -35.80 -6.68 -15.15
CA ALA A 417 -36.31 -6.45 -16.51
C ALA A 417 -37.80 -6.84 -16.74
N LEU A 418 -38.52 -7.26 -15.70
CA LEU A 418 -39.94 -7.58 -15.75
C LEU A 418 -40.89 -6.45 -15.34
N GLN A 419 -40.44 -5.30 -14.80
CA GLN A 419 -41.38 -4.25 -14.37
C GLN A 419 -40.95 -2.81 -14.68
N THR A 420 -41.76 -2.22 -15.59
CA THR A 420 -42.15 -0.79 -15.71
C THR A 420 -41.18 0.24 -16.29
N SER A 421 -41.47 0.65 -17.53
CA SER A 421 -41.17 1.98 -18.09
C SER A 421 -42.10 3.02 -17.47
N GLU A 422 -41.67 3.66 -16.39
CA GLU A 422 -42.16 5.01 -16.06
C GLU A 422 -41.08 6.02 -16.40
N LYS A 423 -41.47 7.13 -17.01
CA LYS A 423 -40.60 8.25 -17.36
C LYS A 423 -40.12 8.92 -16.06
N GLN A 424 -39.09 8.36 -15.43
CA GLN A 424 -38.37 9.03 -14.35
C GLN A 424 -37.72 10.30 -14.90
N GLU A 425 -37.90 11.41 -14.18
CA GLU A 425 -37.18 12.65 -14.43
C GLU A 425 -35.67 12.38 -14.45
N SER A 426 -34.96 13.06 -15.35
CA SER A 426 -33.50 12.94 -15.43
C SER A 426 -32.88 13.31 -14.09
N TYR A 427 -32.04 12.43 -13.52
CA TYR A 427 -31.34 12.68 -12.26
C TYR A 427 -30.53 14.00 -12.30
N LEU A 428 -30.10 14.43 -13.50
CA LEU A 428 -29.45 15.73 -13.69
C LEU A 428 -30.37 16.90 -13.27
N THR A 429 -31.66 16.86 -13.62
CA THR A 429 -32.63 17.90 -13.27
C THR A 429 -32.78 17.99 -11.74
N ARG A 430 -32.94 16.84 -11.08
CA ARG A 430 -33.00 16.77 -9.61
C ARG A 430 -31.73 17.29 -8.95
N SER A 431 -30.56 16.94 -9.49
CA SER A 431 -29.27 17.46 -9.01
C SER A 431 -29.19 18.98 -9.13
N VAL A 432 -29.68 19.58 -10.22
CA VAL A 432 -29.73 21.05 -10.37
C VAL A 432 -30.69 21.68 -9.36
N GLU A 433 -31.84 21.06 -9.11
CA GLU A 433 -32.80 21.55 -8.11
C GLU A 433 -32.20 21.52 -6.70
N TRP A 434 -31.54 20.42 -6.31
CA TRP A 434 -30.83 20.32 -5.04
C TRP A 434 -29.74 21.39 -4.92
N MET A 435 -28.87 21.53 -5.92
CA MET A 435 -27.79 22.53 -5.89
C MET A 435 -28.33 23.96 -5.87
N THR A 436 -29.50 24.21 -6.45
CA THR A 436 -30.17 25.52 -6.42
C THR A 436 -30.78 25.80 -5.05
N HIS A 437 -31.38 24.79 -4.40
CA HIS A 437 -31.92 24.91 -3.04
C HIS A 437 -30.82 25.22 -2.00
N PHE A 438 -29.65 24.62 -2.16
CA PHE A 438 -28.46 24.93 -1.33
C PHE A 438 -27.73 26.21 -1.75
N GLY A 439 -28.11 26.86 -2.85
CA GLY A 439 -27.52 28.12 -3.31
C GLY A 439 -26.15 28.00 -3.97
N LEU A 440 -25.78 26.81 -4.47
CA LEU A 440 -24.57 26.58 -5.27
C LEU A 440 -24.78 26.96 -6.74
N THR A 441 -25.99 26.71 -7.25
CA THR A 441 -26.39 27.05 -8.62
C THR A 441 -27.56 28.03 -8.63
N LYS A 442 -27.68 28.80 -9.70
CA LYS A 442 -28.88 29.60 -9.99
C LYS A 442 -29.89 28.76 -10.78
N PRO A 443 -31.19 29.12 -10.78
CA PRO A 443 -32.21 28.46 -11.59
C PRO A 443 -31.89 28.40 -13.09
N GLU A 444 -31.09 29.35 -13.59
CA GLU A 444 -30.60 29.43 -14.97
C GLU A 444 -29.47 28.44 -15.30
N TYR A 445 -29.16 27.52 -14.37
CA TYR A 445 -28.04 26.58 -14.45
C TYR A 445 -26.69 27.28 -14.68
N SER A 446 -26.44 28.29 -13.86
CA SER A 446 -25.16 28.99 -13.74
C SER A 446 -24.67 28.94 -12.29
N LEU A 447 -23.37 29.18 -12.06
CA LEU A 447 -22.83 29.18 -10.70
C LEU A 447 -23.33 30.39 -9.91
N ALA A 448 -23.81 30.16 -8.68
CA ALA A 448 -24.13 31.21 -7.73
C ALA A 448 -22.94 31.58 -6.84
N VAL A 449 -21.94 30.69 -6.77
CA VAL A 449 -20.75 30.81 -5.91
C VAL A 449 -19.47 30.95 -6.73
N ASP A 450 -18.38 31.32 -6.06
CA ASP A 450 -17.04 31.31 -6.64
C ASP A 450 -16.71 29.94 -7.26
N VAL A 451 -16.05 29.96 -8.42
CA VAL A 451 -15.62 28.73 -9.13
C VAL A 451 -14.76 27.85 -8.22
N SER A 452 -13.90 28.43 -7.38
CA SER A 452 -13.06 27.69 -6.42
C SER A 452 -13.87 26.95 -5.35
N VAL A 453 -14.98 27.54 -4.88
CA VAL A 453 -15.88 26.90 -3.90
C VAL A 453 -16.67 25.76 -4.56
N ALA A 454 -17.19 25.98 -5.77
CA ALA A 454 -17.83 24.92 -6.54
C ALA A 454 -16.87 23.76 -6.84
N LYS A 455 -15.60 24.05 -7.16
CA LYS A 455 -14.54 23.03 -7.31
C LYS A 455 -14.29 22.27 -6.02
N LEU A 456 -14.26 22.94 -4.86
CA LEU A 456 -14.10 22.28 -3.57
C LEU A 456 -15.22 21.27 -3.30
N VAL A 457 -16.48 21.68 -3.50
CA VAL A 457 -17.65 20.80 -3.32
C VAL A 457 -17.58 19.60 -4.28
N TRP A 458 -17.14 19.83 -5.52
CA TRP A 458 -17.00 18.78 -6.53
C TRP A 458 -15.84 17.79 -6.27
N GLU A 459 -14.70 18.28 -5.80
CA GLU A 459 -13.58 17.40 -5.44
C GLU A 459 -13.88 16.57 -4.19
N CYS A 460 -14.76 17.05 -3.30
CA CYS A 460 -15.28 16.30 -2.15
C CYS A 460 -16.51 15.44 -2.44
N ARG A 461 -16.80 15.11 -3.71
CA ARG A 461 -17.98 14.31 -4.11
C ARG A 461 -18.03 12.89 -3.54
N ASP A 462 -16.91 12.38 -3.06
CA ASP A 462 -16.81 11.09 -2.38
C ASP A 462 -17.67 11.04 -1.11
N ASP A 463 -17.82 12.18 -0.41
CA ASP A 463 -18.75 12.36 0.70
C ASP A 463 -19.58 13.65 0.52
N PRO A 464 -20.73 13.59 -0.17
CA PRO A 464 -21.58 14.76 -0.46
C PRO A 464 -22.04 15.51 0.80
N SER A 465 -22.31 14.82 1.91
CA SER A 465 -22.67 15.43 3.19
C SER A 465 -21.55 16.32 3.75
N GLU A 466 -20.30 15.86 3.65
CA GLU A 466 -19.14 16.64 4.10
C GLU A 466 -18.87 17.80 3.16
N ALA A 467 -19.00 17.58 1.85
CA ALA A 467 -18.81 18.61 0.83
C ALA A 467 -19.77 19.80 1.04
N LEU A 468 -21.07 19.52 1.19
CA LEU A 468 -22.06 20.55 1.48
C LEU A 468 -21.92 21.12 2.89
N GLY A 469 -21.59 20.30 3.88
CA GLY A 469 -21.36 20.78 5.23
C GLY A 469 -20.20 21.77 5.31
N ILE A 470 -19.07 21.49 4.64
CA ILE A 470 -17.92 22.41 4.56
C ILE A 470 -18.35 23.71 3.89
N PHE A 471 -19.10 23.63 2.78
CA PHE A 471 -19.66 24.80 2.11
C PHE A 471 -20.57 25.62 3.04
N TRP A 472 -21.44 24.96 3.81
CA TRP A 472 -22.40 25.61 4.71
C TRP A 472 -21.72 26.40 5.82
N ILE A 473 -20.63 25.86 6.37
CA ILE A 473 -19.88 26.49 7.47
C ILE A 473 -18.80 27.45 6.97
N LEU A 474 -18.48 27.45 5.66
CA LEU A 474 -17.35 28.19 5.09
C LEU A 474 -17.43 29.69 5.35
N GLU A 475 -18.63 30.26 5.33
CA GLU A 475 -18.84 31.68 5.62
C GLU A 475 -18.59 32.02 7.09
N ALA A 476 -18.96 31.12 8.01
CA ALA A 476 -18.67 31.27 9.44
C ALA A 476 -17.17 31.11 9.71
N VAL A 477 -16.51 30.16 9.04
CA VAL A 477 -15.05 29.99 9.08
C VAL A 477 -14.36 31.26 8.58
N LEU A 478 -14.80 31.83 7.46
CA LEU A 478 -14.22 33.09 6.98
C LEU A 478 -14.36 34.20 8.02
N LYS A 479 -15.57 34.45 8.56
CA LYS A 479 -15.78 35.50 9.56
C LYS A 479 -14.93 35.34 10.82
N GLU A 480 -14.73 34.11 11.28
CA GLU A 480 -13.97 33.84 12.50
C GLU A 480 -12.45 33.86 12.29
N PHE A 481 -11.95 33.58 11.08
CA PHE A 481 -10.50 33.44 10.82
C PHE A 481 -9.91 34.42 9.81
N HIS A 482 -10.72 35.33 9.25
CA HIS A 482 -10.28 36.41 8.36
C HIS A 482 -9.13 37.22 8.96
N HIS A 483 -8.04 37.39 8.20
CA HIS A 483 -6.79 38.07 8.59
C HIS A 483 -6.14 37.63 9.92
N LYS A 484 -6.47 36.45 10.46
CA LYS A 484 -5.83 35.95 11.68
C LYS A 484 -4.55 35.15 11.36
N PRO A 485 -3.47 35.32 12.15
CA PRO A 485 -2.21 34.61 11.92
C PRO A 485 -2.40 33.11 12.14
N GLY A 486 -1.95 32.32 11.16
CA GLY A 486 -2.06 30.86 11.19
C GLY A 486 -1.15 30.20 12.24
N ASP A 487 -0.18 30.95 12.79
CA ASP A 487 0.76 30.47 13.81
C ASP A 487 0.14 30.32 15.21
N ASN A 488 -1.01 30.95 15.47
CA ASN A 488 -1.66 30.83 16.78
C ASN A 488 -2.34 29.45 16.93
N ILE A 489 -1.78 28.62 17.83
CA ILE A 489 -2.28 27.28 18.13
C ILE A 489 -3.76 27.30 18.54
N ALA A 490 -4.21 28.29 19.32
CA ALA A 490 -5.60 28.36 19.75
C ALA A 490 -6.57 28.53 18.58
N LEU A 491 -6.16 29.27 17.53
CA LEU A 491 -6.95 29.44 16.31
C LEU A 491 -6.92 28.19 15.45
N GLN A 492 -5.79 27.49 15.36
CA GLN A 492 -5.72 26.19 14.69
C GLN A 492 -6.69 25.19 15.33
N LEU A 493 -6.66 25.08 16.67
CA LEU A 493 -7.56 24.20 17.42
C LEU A 493 -9.03 24.60 17.24
N ALA A 494 -9.33 25.90 17.19
CA ALA A 494 -10.67 26.40 16.91
C ALA A 494 -11.19 25.91 15.55
N LEU A 495 -10.35 26.03 14.50
CA LEU A 495 -10.70 25.59 13.15
C LEU A 495 -10.91 24.07 13.10
N PHE A 496 -10.06 23.29 13.77
CA PHE A 496 -10.25 21.85 13.89
C PHE A 496 -11.56 21.50 14.58
N ASN A 497 -11.88 22.20 15.68
CA ASN A 497 -13.11 21.96 16.42
C ASN A 497 -14.36 22.23 15.56
N MET A 498 -14.33 23.31 14.76
CA MET A 498 -15.40 23.57 13.79
C MET A 498 -15.49 22.50 12.70
N LEU A 499 -14.36 22.11 12.10
CA LEU A 499 -14.34 21.19 10.96
C LEU A 499 -14.74 19.77 11.35
N LEU A 500 -14.35 19.28 12.53
CA LEU A 500 -14.68 17.93 13.01
C LEU A 500 -16.18 17.74 13.29
N ARG A 501 -16.95 18.83 13.37
CA ARG A 501 -18.41 18.77 13.42
C ARG A 501 -19.04 18.44 12.06
N VAL A 502 -18.29 18.48 10.98
CA VAL A 502 -18.77 18.14 9.64
C VAL A 502 -17.97 16.98 9.04
N VAL A 503 -16.64 17.06 9.12
CA VAL A 503 -15.71 16.13 8.48
C VAL A 503 -15.35 14.99 9.42
N GLY A 504 -15.49 13.75 8.94
CA GLY A 504 -15.15 12.56 9.71
C GLY A 504 -16.02 12.43 10.96
N ARG A 505 -17.33 12.68 10.85
CA ARG A 505 -18.28 12.48 11.96
C ARG A 505 -18.37 11.00 12.31
N GLU A 506 -18.03 10.67 13.56
CA GLU A 506 -18.18 9.34 14.15
C GLU A 506 -18.92 9.45 15.48
N GLN A 507 -19.74 8.44 15.78
CA GLN A 507 -20.51 8.38 17.02
C GLN A 507 -19.58 8.03 18.17
N PHE A 508 -19.72 8.74 19.28
CA PHE A 508 -19.07 8.38 20.52
C PHE A 508 -19.70 7.11 21.09
N HIS A 509 -18.89 6.08 21.35
CA HIS A 509 -19.34 4.90 22.08
C HIS A 509 -18.68 4.86 23.47
N PRO A 510 -19.47 4.80 24.56
CA PRO A 510 -18.96 4.76 25.93
C PRO A 510 -18.06 3.56 26.24
N GLU A 511 -18.20 2.48 25.46
CA GLU A 511 -17.41 1.24 25.61
C GLU A 511 -15.95 1.39 25.13
N TYR A 512 -15.62 2.45 24.38
CA TYR A 512 -14.25 2.81 24.04
C TYR A 512 -13.66 3.66 25.17
N ALA A 513 -12.94 3.01 26.10
CA ALA A 513 -12.40 3.57 27.35
C ALA A 513 -11.45 4.79 27.23
N HIS A 514 -11.16 5.27 26.02
CA HIS A 514 -10.14 6.29 25.76
C HIS A 514 -10.66 7.54 25.00
N GLY A 515 -11.92 7.54 24.56
CA GLY A 515 -12.54 8.69 23.90
C GLY A 515 -13.22 9.63 24.90
N SER A 516 -13.03 10.94 24.74
CA SER A 516 -13.93 11.94 25.31
C SER A 516 -14.89 12.40 24.23
N GLU A 517 -16.10 12.79 24.61
CA GLU A 517 -17.02 13.48 23.69
C GLU A 517 -16.37 14.76 23.14
N LEU A 518 -16.64 15.08 21.89
CA LEU A 518 -16.20 16.33 21.29
C LEU A 518 -16.91 17.50 21.99
N ALA A 519 -16.15 18.31 22.71
CA ALA A 519 -16.65 19.43 23.50
C ALA A 519 -16.17 20.79 22.96
N PRO A 520 -16.90 21.88 23.25
CA PRO A 520 -16.44 23.23 22.94
C PRO A 520 -15.13 23.54 23.68
N LEU A 521 -14.24 24.28 23.01
CA LEU A 521 -13.04 24.83 23.64
C LEU A 521 -13.43 25.91 24.66
N PRO A 522 -12.75 26.00 25.82
CA PRO A 522 -12.96 27.09 26.77
C PRO A 522 -12.83 28.45 26.08
N GLY A 523 -13.86 29.29 26.18
CA GLY A 523 -13.93 30.60 25.52
C GLY A 523 -14.43 30.59 24.07
N GLN A 524 -14.80 29.43 23.51
CA GLN A 524 -15.39 29.31 22.16
C GLN A 524 -16.83 28.78 22.16
N GLU A 525 -17.49 28.74 23.32
CA GLU A 525 -18.88 28.28 23.46
C GLU A 525 -19.84 29.07 22.56
N VAL A 526 -19.66 30.39 22.43
CA VAL A 526 -20.48 31.23 21.54
C VAL A 526 -20.33 30.81 20.08
N VAL A 527 -19.13 30.45 19.66
CA VAL A 527 -18.83 30.01 18.30
C VAL A 527 -19.39 28.62 18.05
N TRP A 528 -19.31 27.75 19.05
CA TRP A 528 -19.93 26.43 19.04
C TRP A 528 -21.45 26.52 18.86
N GLU A 529 -22.13 27.38 19.63
CA GLU A 529 -23.58 27.57 19.50
C GLU A 529 -23.99 28.13 18.14
N LYS A 530 -23.26 29.15 17.63
CA LYS A 530 -23.50 29.67 16.27
C LYS A 530 -23.41 28.56 15.22
N LEU A 531 -22.41 27.69 15.34
CA LEU A 531 -22.22 26.59 14.41
C LEU A 531 -23.29 25.50 14.58
N SER A 532 -23.81 25.26 15.80
CA SER A 532 -24.97 24.39 16.04
C SER A 532 -26.21 24.89 15.33
N ILE A 533 -26.49 26.19 15.43
CA ILE A 533 -27.62 26.82 14.73
C ILE A 533 -27.46 26.71 13.21
N LEU A 534 -26.23 26.92 12.70
CA LEU A 534 -25.96 26.77 11.27
C LEU A 534 -26.17 25.34 10.79
N LEU A 535 -25.68 24.33 11.52
CA LEU A 535 -25.87 22.93 11.15
C LEU A 535 -27.35 22.52 11.28
N GLN A 536 -28.08 23.04 12.26
CA GLN A 536 -29.52 22.84 12.36
C GLN A 536 -30.23 23.42 11.14
N SER A 537 -29.89 24.64 10.72
CA SER A 537 -30.47 25.23 9.50
C SER A 537 -30.15 24.43 8.23
N TYR A 538 -29.01 23.72 8.19
CA TYR A 538 -28.68 22.82 7.09
C TYR A 538 -29.59 21.58 7.08
N GLU A 539 -29.84 21.00 8.24
CA GLU A 539 -30.76 19.87 8.39
C GLU A 539 -32.22 20.28 8.14
N ASP A 540 -32.63 21.47 8.58
CA ASP A 540 -33.95 22.03 8.29
C ASP A 540 -34.14 22.21 6.78
N LYS A 541 -33.14 22.75 6.07
CA LYS A 541 -33.15 22.83 4.60
C LYS A 541 -33.20 21.47 3.93
N LEU A 542 -32.51 20.46 4.46
CA LEU A 542 -32.63 19.10 3.94
C LEU A 542 -34.04 18.53 4.16
N ASN A 543 -34.67 18.86 5.29
CA ASN A 543 -36.02 18.42 5.61
C ASN A 543 -37.09 19.10 4.74
N GLU A 544 -36.87 20.34 4.31
CA GLU A 544 -37.74 21.04 3.34
C GLU A 544 -37.85 20.29 1.99
N LEU A 545 -36.82 19.53 1.61
CA LEU A 545 -36.84 18.72 0.38
C LEU A 545 -37.73 17.47 0.49
N GLY A 546 -38.18 17.09 1.69
CA GLY A 546 -39.11 15.97 1.92
C GLY A 546 -38.63 14.65 1.32
N GLU A 547 -39.49 13.99 0.54
CA GLU A 547 -39.19 12.72 -0.15
C GLU A 547 -38.15 12.85 -1.27
N ASN A 548 -37.87 14.07 -1.73
CA ASN A 548 -36.87 14.33 -2.77
C ASN A 548 -35.45 14.57 -2.20
N ALA A 549 -35.27 14.49 -0.88
CA ALA A 549 -33.97 14.68 -0.24
C ALA A 549 -33.04 13.47 -0.50
N PRO A 550 -31.83 13.66 -1.05
CA PRO A 550 -30.86 12.57 -1.17
C PRO A 550 -30.37 12.15 0.22
N GLU A 551 -30.42 10.85 0.51
CA GLU A 551 -29.88 10.29 1.75
C GLU A 551 -28.39 10.61 1.91
N GLU A 552 -27.64 10.70 0.80
CA GLU A 552 -26.20 10.97 0.81
C GLU A 552 -25.83 12.38 1.28
N LEU A 553 -26.78 13.32 1.30
CA LEU A 553 -26.55 14.67 1.85
C LEU A 553 -26.75 14.73 3.37
N ARG A 554 -27.43 13.74 3.95
CA ARG A 554 -27.62 13.68 5.40
C ARG A 554 -26.29 13.32 6.07
N MET A 555 -26.03 13.97 7.21
CA MET A 555 -24.83 13.70 7.98
C MET A 555 -24.83 12.26 8.49
N ARG A 556 -23.67 11.58 8.43
CA ARG A 556 -23.52 10.17 8.86
C ARG A 556 -23.98 9.91 10.30
N VAL A 557 -23.73 10.87 11.18
CA VAL A 557 -24.14 10.86 12.59
C VAL A 557 -25.08 12.03 12.82
N ARG A 558 -26.19 11.82 13.52
CA ARG A 558 -27.21 12.85 13.77
C ARG A 558 -26.61 14.01 14.56
N LEU A 559 -27.16 15.21 14.43
CA LEU A 559 -26.67 16.38 15.17
C LEU A 559 -26.85 16.24 16.69
N THR A 560 -27.80 15.42 17.13
CA THR A 560 -28.11 15.15 18.54
C THR A 560 -27.19 14.12 19.19
N ASP A 561 -26.53 13.28 18.40
CA ASP A 561 -25.74 12.17 18.93
C ASP A 561 -24.33 12.67 19.32
N PRO A 562 -23.76 12.19 20.43
CA PRO A 562 -22.44 12.62 20.86
C PRO A 562 -21.39 12.21 19.84
N LEU A 563 -20.53 13.16 19.48
CA LEU A 563 -19.45 12.95 18.51
C LEU A 563 -18.19 12.49 19.22
N ASP A 564 -17.46 11.58 18.58
CA ASP A 564 -16.16 11.16 19.05
C ASP A 564 -15.13 12.32 18.96
N GLY A 565 -14.56 12.67 20.12
CA GLY A 565 -13.57 13.74 20.27
C GLY A 565 -12.12 13.28 20.15
N TYR A 566 -11.86 12.03 19.78
CA TYR A 566 -10.51 11.46 19.81
C TYR A 566 -9.55 12.19 18.86
N VAL A 567 -9.99 12.45 17.62
CA VAL A 567 -9.20 13.18 16.62
C VAL A 567 -8.86 14.58 17.12
N PHE A 568 -9.82 15.23 17.79
CA PHE A 568 -9.60 16.55 18.37
C PHE A 568 -8.57 16.51 19.49
N ARG A 569 -8.69 15.56 20.42
CA ARG A 569 -7.73 15.34 21.52
C ARG A 569 -6.32 15.10 20.99
N THR A 570 -6.18 14.27 19.97
CA THR A 570 -4.89 14.00 19.32
C THR A 570 -4.24 15.27 18.78
N VAL A 571 -5.04 16.16 18.19
CA VAL A 571 -4.56 17.44 17.66
C VAL A 571 -4.20 18.43 18.79
N VAL A 572 -4.94 18.42 19.90
CA VAL A 572 -4.65 19.21 21.11
C VAL A 572 -3.33 18.76 21.75
N GLU A 573 -3.19 17.46 21.99
CA GLU A 573 -2.02 16.86 22.65
C GLU A 573 -0.80 16.74 21.73
N ASN A 574 -0.95 16.94 20.42
CA ASN A 574 0.06 16.68 19.38
C ASN A 574 0.61 15.26 19.39
N LEU A 575 -0.09 14.33 20.02
CA LEU A 575 0.32 12.96 20.21
C LEU A 575 -0.94 12.10 20.07
N ILE A 576 -0.80 10.94 19.44
CA ILE A 576 -1.87 9.95 19.46
C ILE A 576 -1.87 9.29 20.86
N PRO A 577 -2.98 9.33 21.61
CA PRO A 577 -3.09 8.70 22.92
C PRO A 577 -2.47 7.30 22.99
N GLN A 578 -1.70 7.06 24.05
CA GLN A 578 -1.01 5.78 24.30
C GLN A 578 -1.97 4.76 24.93
N GLY A 579 -1.68 3.46 24.75
CA GLY A 579 -2.46 2.37 25.35
C GLY A 579 -3.68 1.90 24.55
N LEU A 580 -3.76 2.24 23.27
CA LEU A 580 -4.84 1.79 22.38
C LEU A 580 -4.52 0.47 21.68
N GLY A 581 -5.58 -0.29 21.41
CA GLY A 581 -5.50 -1.45 20.53
C GLY A 581 -5.04 -1.08 19.12
N THR A 582 -4.42 -2.03 18.42
CA THR A 582 -3.86 -1.83 17.08
C THR A 582 -4.91 -1.39 16.05
N SER A 583 -6.07 -2.05 16.04
CA SER A 583 -7.19 -1.71 15.14
C SER A 583 -7.71 -0.29 15.39
N GLN A 584 -7.91 0.09 16.65
CA GLN A 584 -8.35 1.43 17.04
C GLN A 584 -7.36 2.50 16.56
N LEU A 585 -6.06 2.27 16.78
CA LEU A 585 -5.01 3.18 16.34
C LEU A 585 -5.04 3.36 14.81
N ASN A 586 -5.29 2.29 14.06
CA ASN A 586 -5.40 2.35 12.60
C ASN A 586 -6.64 3.15 12.15
N GLN A 587 -7.80 2.96 12.79
CA GLN A 587 -9.03 3.72 12.51
C GLN A 587 -8.82 5.22 12.74
N ILE A 588 -8.22 5.59 13.87
CA ILE A 588 -7.85 6.96 14.21
C ILE A 588 -6.94 7.56 13.16
N LYS A 589 -5.88 6.84 12.76
CA LYS A 589 -4.94 7.31 11.72
C LYS A 589 -5.63 7.50 10.37
N LYS A 590 -6.59 6.63 10.00
CA LYS A 590 -7.41 6.78 8.79
C LYS A 590 -8.28 8.03 8.86
N ARG A 591 -8.94 8.28 9.99
CA ARG A 591 -9.78 9.46 10.18
C ARG A 591 -8.97 10.77 10.20
N LEU A 592 -7.81 10.80 10.86
CA LEU A 592 -6.88 11.93 10.80
C LEU A 592 -6.43 12.24 9.37
N ARG A 593 -6.13 11.19 8.57
CA ARG A 593 -5.80 11.35 7.15
C ARG A 593 -6.97 11.93 6.36
N HIS A 594 -8.18 11.42 6.57
CA HIS A 594 -9.40 11.94 5.93
C HIS A 594 -9.61 13.44 6.20
N VAL A 595 -9.49 13.86 7.47
CA VAL A 595 -9.57 15.28 7.86
C VAL A 595 -8.43 16.09 7.22
N GLY A 596 -7.21 15.54 7.21
CA GLY A 596 -6.05 16.13 6.56
C GLY A 596 -6.26 16.32 5.05
N ASP A 597 -6.88 15.36 4.37
CA ASP A 597 -7.18 15.44 2.93
C ASP A 597 -8.24 16.51 2.63
N ARG A 598 -9.27 16.66 3.46
CA ARG A 598 -10.21 17.78 3.34
C ARG A 598 -9.53 19.13 3.52
N LEU A 599 -8.64 19.27 4.51
CA LEU A 599 -7.84 20.49 4.71
C LEU A 599 -6.90 20.76 3.53
N ARG A 600 -6.28 19.71 2.95
CA ARG A 600 -5.45 19.82 1.75
C ARG A 600 -6.24 20.33 0.55
N LEU A 601 -7.44 19.79 0.32
CA LEU A 601 -8.34 20.24 -0.74
C LEU A 601 -8.79 21.69 -0.52
N MET A 602 -9.18 22.03 0.72
CA MET A 602 -9.52 23.41 1.09
C MET A 602 -8.37 24.36 0.78
N HIS A 603 -7.14 24.05 1.20
CA HIS A 603 -5.97 24.87 0.90
C HIS A 603 -5.74 25.03 -0.60
N ASN A 604 -5.65 23.92 -1.33
CA ASN A 604 -5.29 23.91 -2.74
C ASN A 604 -6.33 24.61 -3.64
N LEU A 605 -7.61 24.62 -3.25
CA LEU A 605 -8.68 25.16 -4.07
C LEU A 605 -9.07 26.58 -3.63
N LEU A 606 -9.20 26.82 -2.33
CA LEU A 606 -9.62 28.13 -1.80
C LEU A 606 -8.52 29.19 -1.93
N MET A 607 -7.23 28.82 -1.99
CA MET A 607 -6.13 29.78 -2.21
C MET A 607 -6.30 30.60 -3.50
N TYR A 608 -6.99 30.05 -4.50
CA TYR A 608 -7.27 30.74 -5.77
C TYR A 608 -8.56 31.57 -5.74
N SER A 609 -9.37 31.49 -4.68
CA SER A 609 -10.50 32.40 -4.49
C SER A 609 -9.99 33.75 -4.01
N GLY A 610 -10.46 34.83 -4.64
CA GLY A 610 -10.16 36.19 -4.16
C GLY A 610 -10.72 36.46 -2.76
N ARG A 611 -11.81 35.79 -2.36
CA ARG A 611 -12.48 35.96 -1.06
C ARG A 611 -11.95 35.01 0.00
N TYR A 612 -11.83 33.72 -0.34
CA TYR A 612 -11.43 32.68 0.62
C TYR A 612 -9.93 32.40 0.64
N GLY A 613 -9.14 33.06 -0.22
CA GLY A 613 -7.69 32.91 -0.27
C GLY A 613 -7.00 33.32 1.05
N GLU A 614 -7.63 34.17 1.86
CA GLU A 614 -7.08 34.57 3.14
C GLU A 614 -7.06 33.46 4.19
N LEU A 615 -7.87 32.42 4.02
CA LEU A 615 -7.85 31.23 4.88
C LEU A 615 -6.65 30.32 4.58
N GLU A 616 -5.87 30.61 3.52
CA GLU A 616 -4.73 29.80 3.11
C GLU A 616 -3.77 29.51 4.27
N GLU A 617 -3.39 30.55 5.02
CA GLU A 617 -2.35 30.43 6.04
C GLU A 617 -2.77 29.48 7.16
N ILE A 618 -3.97 29.68 7.72
CA ILE A 618 -4.48 28.85 8.83
C ILE A 618 -4.77 27.41 8.37
N VAL A 619 -5.39 27.22 7.19
CA VAL A 619 -5.70 25.89 6.66
C VAL A 619 -4.41 25.13 6.37
N ARG A 620 -3.39 25.79 5.81
CA ARG A 620 -2.08 25.19 5.54
C ARG A 620 -1.34 24.79 6.82
N LYS A 621 -1.45 25.60 7.89
CA LYS A 621 -0.84 25.30 9.20
C LYS A 621 -1.54 24.13 9.88
N CYS A 622 -2.88 24.08 9.85
CA CYS A 622 -3.66 22.93 10.32
C CYS A 622 -3.29 21.65 9.54
N PHE A 623 -3.24 21.69 8.20
CA PHE A 623 -2.81 20.54 7.40
C PHE A 623 -1.40 20.05 7.78
N ARG A 624 -0.45 20.98 7.93
CA ARG A 624 0.91 20.63 8.37
C ARG A 624 0.90 19.96 9.75
N ARG A 625 0.10 20.45 10.70
CA ARG A 625 0.00 19.86 12.04
C ARG A 625 -0.46 18.40 12.00
N ILE A 626 -1.52 18.08 11.23
CA ILE A 626 -1.94 16.68 11.03
C ILE A 626 -0.82 15.86 10.41
N LYS A 627 -0.13 16.40 9.40
CA LYS A 627 0.98 15.70 8.75
C LYS A 627 2.10 15.39 9.75
N TRP A 628 2.47 16.34 10.61
CA TRP A 628 3.48 16.14 11.66
C TRP A 628 3.03 15.10 12.67
N ILE A 629 1.80 15.18 13.20
CA ILE A 629 1.27 14.18 14.13
C ILE A 629 1.31 12.76 13.52
N LEU A 630 0.92 12.63 12.26
CA LEU A 630 0.98 11.34 11.57
C LEU A 630 2.42 10.85 11.41
N THR A 631 3.35 11.74 11.07
CA THR A 631 4.78 11.40 10.89
C THR A 631 5.44 11.03 12.22
N ASP A 632 5.23 11.82 13.28
CA ASP A 632 5.77 11.55 14.62
C ASP A 632 5.17 10.28 15.21
N SER A 633 3.90 9.96 14.92
CA SER A 633 3.29 8.69 15.33
C SER A 633 3.84 7.45 14.58
N GLU A 634 4.75 7.64 13.64
CA GLU A 634 5.45 6.58 12.89
C GLU A 634 6.92 6.41 13.29
N VAL A 635 7.44 7.33 14.10
CA VAL A 635 8.76 7.28 14.76
C VAL A 635 8.58 6.64 16.13
#